data_AF-A0A6B3F9T7-F1
#
_entry.id   AF-A0A6B3F9T7-F1
#
_cell.length_a   1.000
_cell.length_b   1.000
_cell.length_c   1.000
_cell.angle_alpha   90.00
_cell.angle_beta   90.00
_cell.angle_gamma   90.00
#
_symmetry.space_group_name_H-M   'P 1'
#
loop_
_entity.id
_entity.type
_entity.pdbx_description
1 polymer ?
#
loop_
_entity_poly.entity_id
_entity_poly.type
_entity_poly.pdbx_seq_one_letter_code
_entity_poly.pdbx_strand_id
1 'polypeptide(L)' 'LENAVRHGGGTVTIDIAPTAGGEGPEGTVITVSDEGQGIPEESMNRVFTRFWRGSKRGGTGLGLYIV' A
#
# COMPACT_ATOMS: atom_id res chain seq x y z
N LEU A 1 -0.78 -4.69 -4.49
CA LEU A 1 -1.01 -4.40 -5.93
C LEU A 1 -2.48 -4.16 -6.27
N GLU A 2 -3.42 -5.03 -5.90
CA GLU A 2 -4.84 -4.84 -6.25
C GLU A 2 -5.41 -3.49 -5.80
N ASN A 3 -5.06 -3.04 -4.59
CA ASN A 3 -5.49 -1.72 -4.09
C ASN A 3 -4.97 -0.57 -4.96
N ALA A 4 -3.70 -0.61 -5.38
CA ALA A 4 -3.12 0.37 -6.28
C ALA A 4 -3.82 0.37 -7.64
N VAL A 5 -4.13 -0.80 -8.21
CA VAL A 5 -4.87 -0.89 -9.48
C VAL A 5 -6.30 -0.35 -9.34
N ARG A 6 -6.96 -0.63 -8.21
CA ARG A 6 -8.35 -0.24 -7.96
C ARG A 6 -8.53 1.23 -7.62
N HIS A 7 -7.55 1.84 -6.95
CA HIS A 7 -7.67 3.18 -6.37
C HIS A 7 -6.67 4.20 -6.94
N GLY A 8 -5.70 3.74 -7.71
CA GLY A 8 -4.50 4.47 -8.04
C GLY A 8 -4.53 5.37 -9.27
N GLY A 9 -5.71 5.62 -9.84
CA GLY A 9 -5.93 6.74 -10.76
C GLY A 9 -5.07 6.84 -12.03
N GLY A 10 -4.30 5.81 -12.39
CA GLY A 10 -3.30 5.93 -13.46
C GLY A 10 -2.31 4.77 -13.45
N THR A 11 -1.03 5.09 -13.60
CA THR A 11 0.05 4.10 -13.64
C THR A 11 0.35 3.56 -12.24
N VAL A 12 0.52 2.24 -12.14
CA VAL A 12 1.07 1.60 -10.93
C VAL A 12 2.52 1.23 -11.20
N THR A 13 3.42 1.80 -10.43
CA THR A 13 4.86 1.55 -10.52
C THR A 13 5.30 0.60 -9.41
N ILE A 14 6.16 -0.36 -9.75
CA ILE A 14 6.78 -1.28 -8.78
C ILE A 14 8.28 -1.11 -8.90
N ASP A 15 8.90 -0.66 -7.80
CA ASP A 15 10.34 -0.59 -7.68
C ASP A 15 10.84 -1.68 -6.72
N ILE A 16 11.92 -2.36 -7.12
CA ILE A 16 12.55 -3.43 -6.34
C ILE A 16 14.00 -3.04 -6.14
N ALA A 17 14.42 -2.94 -4.89
CA ALA A 17 15.78 -2.61 -4.51
C ALA A 17 16.30 -3.56 -3.42
N PRO A 18 17.61 -3.86 -3.39
CA PRO A 18 18.20 -4.51 -2.22
C PRO A 18 18.01 -3.61 -0.99
N THR A 19 17.88 -4.19 0.20
CA THR A 19 17.99 -3.41 1.44
C THR A 19 19.34 -2.70 1.47
N ALA A 20 19.33 -1.41 1.82
CA ALA A 20 20.56 -0.62 1.89
C ALA A 20 21.56 -1.30 2.84
N GLY A 21 22.78 -1.56 2.34
CA GLY A 21 23.81 -2.27 3.07
C GLY A 21 24.19 -1.60 4.39
N GLY A 22 23.99 -2.32 5.48
CA GLY A 22 24.37 -2.03 6.86
C GLY A 22 24.40 -3.34 7.65
N GLU A 23 24.67 -3.31 8.96
CA GLU A 23 24.74 -4.50 9.86
C GLU A 23 23.38 -5.22 10.08
N GLY A 24 22.45 -5.10 9.13
CA GLY A 24 21.15 -5.77 9.15
C GLY A 24 21.11 -6.99 8.22
N PRO A 25 20.07 -7.84 8.34
CA PRO A 25 19.87 -8.96 7.45
C PRO A 25 19.67 -8.49 6.00
N GLU A 26 20.21 -9.26 5.06
CA GLU A 26 19.92 -9.09 3.63
C GLU A 26 18.41 -9.20 3.37
N GLY A 27 17.90 -8.34 2.52
CA GLY A 27 16.47 -8.25 2.22
C GLY A 27 16.21 -7.52 0.90
N THR A 28 14.95 -7.49 0.53
CA THR A 28 14.47 -6.80 -0.68
C THR A 28 13.40 -5.81 -0.27
N VAL A 29 13.58 -4.55 -0.69
CA VAL A 29 12.58 -3.49 -0.55
C VAL A 29 11.72 -3.50 -1.81
N ILE A 30 10.41 -3.62 -1.61
CA ILE A 30 9.42 -3.51 -2.67
C ILE A 30 8.61 -2.24 -2.42
N THR A 31 8.67 -1.29 -3.35
CA THR A 31 7.87 -0.07 -3.32
C THR A 31 6.79 -0.18 -4.37
N VAL A 32 5.53 0.05 -3.96
CA VAL A 32 4.38 0.13 -4.87
C VAL A 32 3.85 1.56 -4.82
N SER A 33 3.85 2.22 -5.97
CA SER A 33 3.38 3.61 -6.12
C SER A 33 2.23 3.67 -7.10
N ASP A 34 1.27 4.55 -6.82
CA ASP A 34 0.14 4.83 -7.70
C ASP A 34 -0.16 6.33 -7.76
N GLU A 35 -0.93 6.75 -8.77
CA GLU A 35 -1.26 8.14 -9.08
C GLU A 35 -2.67 8.53 -8.59
N GLY A 36 -3.18 7.81 -7.58
CA GLY A 36 -4.51 8.02 -7.02
C GLY A 36 -4.59 9.26 -6.13
N GLN A 37 -5.78 9.50 -5.60
CA GLN A 37 -6.02 10.59 -4.63
C GLN A 37 -5.25 10.44 -3.30
N GLY A 38 -4.53 9.33 -3.11
CA GLY A 38 -3.81 9.00 -1.89
C GLY A 38 -4.73 8.67 -0.70
N ILE A 39 -4.11 8.64 0.47
CA ILE A 39 -4.76 8.36 1.75
C ILE A 39 -4.61 9.62 2.62
N PRO A 40 -5.70 10.17 3.19
CA PRO A 40 -5.61 11.27 4.16
C PRO A 40 -4.72 10.91 5.35
N GLU A 41 -3.92 11.86 5.83
CA GLU A 41 -2.93 11.64 6.90
C GLU A 41 -3.56 11.06 8.18
N GLU A 42 -4.73 11.58 8.57
CA GLU A 42 -5.56 11.09 9.68
C GLU A 42 -5.99 9.61 9.57
N SER A 43 -5.94 9.05 8.36
CA SER A 43 -6.30 7.67 8.08
C SER A 43 -5.09 6.73 7.99
N MET A 44 -3.86 7.24 7.88
CA MET A 44 -2.64 6.43 7.66
C MET A 44 -2.46 5.33 8.71
N ASN A 45 -2.72 5.64 9.98
CA ASN A 45 -2.60 4.65 11.07
C ASN A 45 -3.72 3.60 11.06
N ARG A 46 -4.80 3.86 10.32
CA ARG A 46 -6.01 3.03 10.33
C ARG A 46 -6.11 2.13 9.10
N VAL A 47 -5.42 2.44 8.01
CA VAL A 47 -5.58 1.69 6.75
C VAL A 47 -5.15 0.23 6.82
N PHE A 48 -4.29 -0.10 7.79
CA PHE A 48 -3.85 -1.46 8.10
C PHE A 48 -4.75 -2.15 9.14
N THR A 49 -5.84 -1.53 9.59
CA THR A 49 -6.76 -2.17 10.55
C THR A 49 -7.83 -2.99 9.85
N ARG A 50 -8.29 -4.05 10.52
CA ARG A 50 -9.28 -4.96 9.98
C ARG A 50 -10.59 -4.23 9.65
N PHE A 51 -11.14 -4.51 8.46
CA PHE A 51 -12.39 -3.94 7.96
C PHE A 51 -12.37 -2.42 7.74
N TRP A 52 -11.20 -1.79 7.77
CA TRP A 52 -11.08 -0.38 7.44
C TRP A 52 -11.33 -0.13 5.95
N ARG A 53 -12.06 0.95 5.65
CA ARG A 53 -12.41 1.33 4.28
C ARG A 53 -12.45 2.85 4.16
N GLY A 54 -11.80 3.38 3.11
CA GLY A 54 -11.87 4.80 2.75
C GLY A 54 -13.16 5.21 2.03
N SER A 55 -13.94 4.24 1.52
CA SER A 55 -15.27 4.50 0.93
C SER A 55 -16.28 3.42 1.32
N LYS A 56 -17.58 3.74 1.24
CA LYS A 56 -18.66 2.79 1.52
C LYS A 56 -18.92 1.79 0.38
N ARG A 57 -18.38 2.03 -0.83
CA ARG A 57 -18.62 1.18 -2.02
C ARG A 57 -17.40 0.31 -2.32
N GLY A 58 -17.59 -1.01 -2.26
CA GLY A 58 -16.62 -2.03 -2.70
C GLY A 58 -15.61 -2.48 -1.64
N GLY A 59 -15.26 -3.77 -1.65
CA GLY A 59 -14.20 -4.39 -0.84
C GLY A 59 -14.59 -4.76 0.60
N THR A 60 -13.83 -5.71 1.18
CA THR A 60 -14.00 -6.18 2.58
C THR A 60 -13.23 -5.33 3.60
N GLY A 61 -12.32 -4.46 3.15
CA GLY A 61 -11.40 -3.76 4.04
C GLY A 61 -10.34 -4.67 4.66
N LEU A 62 -10.04 -5.80 4.03
CA LEU A 62 -9.01 -6.74 4.47
C LEU A 62 -7.73 -6.69 3.63
N GLY A 63 -7.76 -6.00 2.48
CA GLY A 63 -6.66 -6.02 1.50
C GLY A 63 -5.32 -5.55 2.06
N LEU A 64 -5.30 -4.47 2.85
CA LEU A 64 -4.07 -3.99 3.51
C LEU A 64 -3.81 -4.64 4.88
N TYR A 65 -4.76 -5.36 5.45
CA TYR A 65 -4.59 -5.98 6.78
C TYR A 65 -3.78 -7.28 6.73
N ILE A 66 -3.80 -7.98 5.59
CA ILE A 66 -3.25 -9.34 5.45
C ILE A 66 -1.85 -9.35 4.82
N VAL A 67 -1.39 -8.21 4.29
CA VAL A 67 -0.11 -8.10 3.55
C VAL A 67 1.10 -8.05 4.47
#